data_AF-A0A4P6H4J6-F1
#
_entry.id   AF-A0A4P6H4J6-F1
#
_cell.length_a   1.000
_cell.length_b   1.000
_cell.length_c   1.000
_cell.angle_alpha   90.00
_cell.angle_beta   90.00
_cell.angle_gamma   90.00
#
_symmetry.space_group_name_H-M   'P 1'
#
loop_
_entity.id
_entity.type
_entity.pdbx_description
1 polymer ?
#
loop_
_entity_poly.entity_id
_entity_poly.type
_entity_poly.pdbx_seq_one_letter_code
_entity_poly.pdbx_strand_id
1 'polypeptide(L)'
;MINYKPSSIQSAPLDHGELTGELNPLRESVAALDASLSRLHRAKRSADESLRRAQDAPGPHTSDNSIFVALWETHLADRELLFSAMRQLDRARQALPSGGAAISEPAQSGKTG
;
A
#
# COMPACT_ATOMS: atom_id res chain seq x y z
N MET A 1 63.71 21.27 15.56
CA MET A 1 62.57 21.46 14.63
C MET A 1 62.43 20.20 13.81
N ILE A 2 61.40 19.40 14.06
CA ILE A 2 61.14 18.14 13.35
C ILE A 2 60.27 18.46 12.14
N ASN A 3 60.77 18.16 10.94
CA ASN A 3 60.11 18.47 9.68
C ASN A 3 59.21 17.28 9.28
N TYR A 4 57.91 17.36 9.57
CA TYR A 4 56.93 16.35 9.16
C TYR A 4 56.46 16.64 7.73
N LYS A 5 56.78 15.74 6.80
CA LYS A 5 56.07 15.64 5.51
C LYS A 5 54.71 14.96 5.75
N PRO A 6 53.58 15.54 5.32
CA PRO A 6 52.33 14.79 5.31
C PRO A 6 52.36 13.79 4.15
N SER A 7 52.39 12.50 4.52
CA SER A 7 52.14 11.38 3.62
C SER A 7 50.75 11.49 3.01
N SER A 8 50.70 11.36 1.69
CA SER A 8 49.48 11.25 0.89
C SER A 8 48.58 10.13 1.41
N ILE A 9 47.51 10.48 2.11
CA ILE A 9 46.43 9.53 2.44
C ILE A 9 45.54 9.45 1.20
N GLN A 10 45.75 8.39 0.42
CA GLN A 10 44.77 7.93 -0.56
C GLN A 10 43.49 7.56 0.19
N SER A 11 42.45 8.36 0.03
CA SER A 11 41.11 8.03 0.47
C SER A 11 40.56 6.94 -0.46
N ALA A 12 40.54 5.69 0.02
CA ALA A 12 39.75 4.65 -0.63
C ALA A 12 38.26 5.05 -0.58
N PRO A 13 37.47 4.84 -1.66
CA PRO A 13 36.04 5.06 -1.61
C PRO A 13 35.42 3.94 -0.77
N LEU A 14 34.79 4.31 0.35
CA LEU A 14 33.90 3.41 1.07
C LEU A 14 32.68 3.16 0.19
N ASP A 15 32.60 1.94 -0.33
CA ASP A 15 31.48 1.42 -1.08
C ASP A 15 30.27 1.27 -0.14
N HIS A 16 29.44 2.31 -0.08
CA HIS A 16 28.16 2.33 0.63
C HIS A 16 26.99 2.11 -0.34
N GLY A 17 27.16 1.30 -1.38
CA GLY A 17 26.16 1.12 -2.45
C GLY A 17 24.96 0.22 -2.11
N GLU A 18 25.06 -0.67 -1.10
CA GLU A 18 24.09 -1.78 -0.95
C GLU A 18 22.89 -1.47 -0.04
N LEU A 19 23.03 -0.59 0.96
CA LEU A 19 21.95 -0.34 1.93
C LEU A 19 20.86 0.61 1.42
N THR A 20 21.13 1.42 0.40
CA THR A 20 20.16 2.37 -0.16
C THR A 20 19.19 1.71 -1.14
N GLY A 21 19.57 0.58 -1.75
CA GLY A 21 18.77 -0.13 -2.75
C GLY A 21 17.51 -0.77 -2.17
N GLU A 22 17.60 -1.41 -1.00
CA GLU A 22 16.49 -2.13 -0.33
C GLU A 22 15.48 -1.20 0.39
N LEU A 23 15.92 0.00 0.79
CA LEU A 23 15.04 0.98 1.43
C LEU A 23 14.08 1.64 0.43
N ASN A 24 14.47 1.73 -0.84
CA ASN A 24 13.64 2.32 -1.88
C ASN A 24 12.36 1.51 -2.18
N PRO A 25 12.40 0.18 -2.44
CA PRO A 25 11.22 -0.63 -2.69
C PRO A 25 10.33 -0.75 -1.45
N LEU A 26 10.90 -0.77 -0.24
CA LEU A 26 10.12 -0.74 0.99
C LEU A 26 9.34 0.59 1.12
N ARG A 27 10.01 1.72 0.89
CA ARG A 27 9.38 3.05 0.94
C ARG A 27 8.28 3.19 -0.10
N GLU A 28 8.51 2.72 -1.32
CA GLU A 28 7.51 2.67 -2.39
C GLU A 28 6.31 1.80 -2.01
N SER A 29 6.56 0.63 -1.40
CA SER A 29 5.51 -0.29 -0.93
C SER A 29 4.65 0.32 0.18
N VAL A 30 5.28 0.99 1.15
CA VAL A 30 4.58 1.72 2.22
C VAL A 30 3.75 2.88 1.65
N ALA A 31 4.31 3.66 0.72
CA ALA A 31 3.57 4.73 0.05
C ALA A 31 2.37 4.20 -0.75
N ALA A 32 2.53 3.05 -1.43
CA ALA A 32 1.44 2.38 -2.15
C ALA A 32 0.34 1.88 -1.19
N LEU A 33 0.71 1.39 -0.01
CA LEU A 33 -0.24 0.99 1.04
C LEU A 33 -1.04 2.21 1.54
N ASP A 34 -0.36 3.30 1.89
CA ASP A 34 -1.01 4.52 2.39
C ASP A 34 -1.95 5.15 1.34
N ALA A 35 -1.53 5.15 0.07
CA ALA A 35 -2.36 5.59 -1.03
C ALA A 35 -3.60 4.70 -1.19
N SER A 36 -3.46 3.38 -1.02
CA SER A 36 -4.56 2.42 -1.12
C SER A 36 -5.55 2.56 0.05
N LEU A 37 -5.06 2.77 1.28
CA LEU A 37 -5.88 3.08 2.45
C LEU A 37 -6.67 4.37 2.27
N SER A 38 -6.01 5.42 1.77
CA SER A 38 -6.65 6.71 1.49
C SER A 38 -7.77 6.57 0.45
N ARG A 39 -7.55 5.78 -0.61
CA ARG A 39 -8.59 5.46 -1.61
C ARG A 39 -9.74 4.69 -0.99
N LEU A 40 -9.45 3.68 -0.16
CA LEU A 40 -10.48 2.89 0.51
C LEU A 40 -11.38 3.76 1.38
N HIS A 41 -10.80 4.63 2.21
CA HIS A 41 -11.56 5.55 3.07
C HIS A 41 -12.42 6.53 2.26
N ARG A 42 -11.92 7.02 1.12
CA ARG A 42 -12.71 7.87 0.23
C ARG A 42 -13.87 7.11 -0.40
N ALA A 43 -13.61 5.92 -0.95
CA ALA A 43 -14.64 5.10 -1.59
C ALA A 43 -15.72 4.67 -0.58
N LYS A 44 -15.33 4.33 0.66
CA LYS A 44 -16.28 4.02 1.73
C LYS A 44 -17.22 5.20 2.01
N ARG A 45 -16.66 6.41 2.17
CA ARG A 45 -17.48 7.62 2.39
C ARG A 45 -18.45 7.88 1.24
N SER A 46 -17.97 7.75 0.00
CA SER A 46 -18.84 7.91 -1.18
C SER A 46 -19.99 6.89 -1.20
N ALA A 47 -19.69 5.61 -0.94
CA ALA A 47 -20.70 4.55 -0.88
C ALA A 47 -21.73 4.76 0.25
N ASP A 48 -21.28 5.19 1.43
CA ASP A 48 -22.12 5.52 2.57
C ASP A 48 -23.04 6.72 2.25
N GLU A 49 -22.49 7.77 1.63
CA GLU A 49 -23.24 8.97 1.25
C GLU A 49 -24.25 8.73 0.13
N SER A 50 -23.92 7.91 -0.89
CA SER A 50 -24.88 7.55 -1.94
C SER A 50 -25.98 6.63 -1.41
N LEU A 51 -25.66 5.72 -0.49
CA LEU A 51 -26.68 4.89 0.17
C LEU A 51 -27.66 5.76 0.95
N ARG A 52 -27.15 6.69 1.76
CA ARG A 52 -27.98 7.64 2.52
C ARG A 52 -28.90 8.43 1.59
N ARG A 53 -28.38 8.96 0.49
CA ARG A 53 -29.19 9.70 -0.50
C ARG A 53 -30.28 8.83 -1.12
N ALA A 54 -29.98 7.57 -1.46
CA ALA A 54 -30.98 6.66 -2.00
C ALA A 54 -32.06 6.32 -0.97
N GLN A 55 -31.72 6.23 0.32
CA GLN A 55 -32.68 5.99 1.41
C GLN A 55 -33.53 7.22 1.73
N ASP A 56 -32.96 8.43 1.63
CA ASP A 56 -33.65 9.70 1.85
C ASP A 56 -34.58 10.06 0.66
N ALA A 57 -34.53 9.31 -0.44
CA ALA A 57 -35.36 9.56 -1.61
C ALA A 57 -36.85 9.35 -1.28
N PRO A 58 -37.76 10.20 -1.80
CA PRO A 58 -39.20 10.01 -1.61
C PRO A 58 -39.61 8.62 -2.06
N GLY A 59 -40.43 7.95 -1.24
CA GLY A 59 -40.98 6.64 -1.60
C GLY A 59 -41.78 6.70 -2.90
N PRO A 60 -41.97 5.56 -3.58
CA PRO A 60 -42.58 5.46 -4.92
C PRO A 60 -44.05 5.94 -4.97
N HIS A 61 -44.65 6.29 -3.84
CA HIS A 61 -46.00 6.83 -3.74
C HIS A 61 -46.06 8.35 -3.94
N THR A 62 -44.91 9.03 -4.03
CA THR A 62 -44.82 10.50 -3.99
C THR A 62 -44.16 11.11 -5.23
N SER A 63 -43.45 10.32 -6.05
CA SER A 63 -42.83 10.75 -7.31
C SER A 63 -42.59 9.56 -8.22
N ASP A 64 -42.60 9.76 -9.54
CA ASP A 64 -42.12 8.76 -10.50
C ASP A 64 -40.76 8.23 -10.03
N ASN A 65 -40.70 6.93 -9.75
CA ASN A 65 -39.61 6.20 -9.05
C ASN A 65 -38.21 6.35 -9.70
N SER A 66 -38.09 7.12 -10.78
CA SER A 66 -36.87 7.50 -11.49
C SER A 66 -35.78 8.12 -10.60
N ILE A 67 -36.14 8.91 -9.59
CA ILE A 67 -35.16 9.56 -8.69
C ILE A 67 -34.47 8.52 -7.82
N PHE A 68 -35.24 7.63 -7.20
CA PHE A 68 -34.69 6.54 -6.39
C PHE A 68 -33.81 5.62 -7.26
N VAL A 69 -34.27 5.25 -8.46
CA VAL A 69 -33.49 4.40 -9.37
C VAL A 69 -32.15 5.03 -9.71
N ALA A 70 -32.10 6.32 -10.07
CA ALA A 70 -30.84 7.01 -10.38
C ALA A 70 -29.89 7.08 -9.16
N LEU A 71 -30.43 7.33 -7.97
CA LEU A 71 -29.66 7.34 -6.73
C LEU A 71 -29.14 5.95 -6.36
N TRP A 72 -29.92 4.91 -6.62
CA TRP A 72 -29.55 3.52 -6.40
C TRP A 72 -28.46 3.06 -7.36
N GLU A 73 -28.56 3.40 -8.66
CA GLU A 73 -27.51 3.12 -9.65
C GLU A 73 -26.19 3.81 -9.27
N THR A 74 -26.27 5.06 -8.80
CA THR A 74 -25.10 5.79 -8.28
C THR A 74 -24.49 5.04 -7.09
N HIS A 75 -25.31 4.56 -6.16
CA HIS A 75 -24.83 3.76 -5.03
C HIS A 75 -24.15 2.46 -5.48
N LEU A 76 -24.70 1.76 -6.47
CA LEU A 76 -24.09 0.53 -7.00
C LEU A 76 -22.71 0.80 -7.60
N ALA A 77 -22.55 1.91 -8.33
CA ALA A 77 -21.26 2.33 -8.86
C ALA A 77 -20.26 2.66 -7.75
N ASP A 78 -20.66 3.44 -6.74
CA ASP A 78 -19.81 3.76 -5.58
C ASP A 78 -19.41 2.50 -4.79
N ARG A 79 -20.33 1.54 -4.66
CA ARG A 79 -20.06 0.26 -3.99
C ARG A 79 -19.05 -0.58 -4.76
N GLU A 80 -19.09 -0.59 -6.09
CA GLU A 80 -18.07 -1.27 -6.90
C GLU A 80 -16.71 -0.59 -6.76
N LEU A 81 -16.67 0.75 -6.70
CA LEU A 81 -15.43 1.47 -6.41
C LEU A 81 -14.84 1.10 -5.05
N LEU A 82 -15.68 0.95 -4.02
CA LEU A 82 -15.27 0.47 -2.70
C LEU A 82 -14.63 -0.93 -2.78
N PHE A 83 -15.29 -1.89 -3.44
CA PHE A 83 -14.72 -3.23 -3.61
C PHE A 83 -13.41 -3.21 -4.41
N SER A 84 -13.32 -2.37 -5.42
CA SER A 84 -12.08 -2.18 -6.18
C SER A 84 -10.93 -1.66 -5.31
N ALA A 85 -11.23 -0.75 -4.38
CA ALA A 85 -10.26 -0.18 -3.46
C ALA A 85 -9.81 -1.21 -2.41
N MET A 86 -10.73 -2.05 -1.91
CA MET A 86 -10.39 -3.19 -1.03
C MET A 86 -9.42 -4.14 -1.72
N ARG A 87 -9.69 -4.54 -2.98
CA ARG A 87 -8.79 -5.39 -3.76
C ARG A 87 -7.42 -4.76 -4.00
N GLN A 88 -7.35 -3.44 -4.19
CA GLN A 88 -6.07 -2.73 -4.32
C GLN A 88 -5.29 -2.71 -3.01
N LEU A 89 -5.96 -2.49 -1.88
CA LEU A 89 -5.33 -2.55 -0.56
C LEU A 89 -4.76 -3.94 -0.28
N ASP A 90 -5.50 -5.00 -0.59
CA ASP A 90 -5.03 -6.37 -0.40
C ASP A 90 -3.78 -6.68 -1.25
N ARG A 91 -3.74 -6.19 -2.50
CA ARG A 91 -2.54 -6.29 -3.34
C ARG A 91 -1.36 -5.51 -2.77
N ALA A 92 -1.59 -4.29 -2.28
CA ALA A 92 -0.53 -3.49 -1.65
C ALA A 92 0.02 -4.16 -0.39
N ARG A 93 -0.84 -4.81 0.41
CA ARG A 93 -0.43 -5.62 1.57
C ARG A 93 0.42 -6.82 1.19
N GLN A 94 0.09 -7.52 0.10
CA GLN A 94 0.86 -8.65 -0.40
C GLN A 94 2.21 -8.24 -1.00
N ALA A 95 2.31 -7.01 -1.50
CA ALA A 95 3.53 -6.47 -2.09
C ALA A 95 4.55 -5.97 -1.04
N LEU A 96 4.15 -5.79 0.21
CA LEU A 96 5.08 -5.44 1.28
C LEU A 96 6.08 -6.57 1.47
N PRO A 97 7.40 -6.29 1.40
CA PRO A 97 8.39 -7.30 1.69
C PRO A 97 8.20 -7.77 3.13
N SER A 98 7.80 -9.04 3.29
CA SER A 98 7.80 -9.72 4.58
C SER A 98 9.25 -9.82 5.06
N GLY A 99 9.71 -8.82 5.80
CA GLY A 99 11.01 -8.84 6.46
C GLY A 99 11.06 -10.03 7.42
N GLY A 100 11.66 -11.14 6.99
CA GLY A 100 12.03 -12.25 7.87
C GLY A 100 11.33 -13.60 7.66
N ALA A 101 11.31 -14.14 6.43
CA ALA A 101 10.98 -15.55 6.20
C ALA A 101 11.99 -16.24 5.25
N ALA A 102 13.28 -16.03 5.47
CA ALA A 102 14.35 -16.85 4.89
C ALA A 102 15.65 -16.73 5.70
N ILE A 103 15.56 -16.81 7.04
CA ILE A 103 16.74 -17.14 7.84
C ILE A 103 16.87 -18.65 7.83
N SER A 104 17.66 -19.11 6.86
CA SER A 104 18.46 -20.32 6.83
C SER A 104 18.22 -21.33 7.96
N GLU A 105 17.58 -22.44 7.63
CA GLU A 105 17.83 -23.69 8.33
C GLU A 105 19.25 -24.16 7.90
N PRO A 106 20.26 -24.16 8.78
CA PRO A 106 21.57 -24.69 8.41
C PRO A 106 21.44 -26.19 8.24
N ALA A 107 21.83 -26.68 7.06
CA ALA A 107 22.00 -28.09 6.76
C ALA A 107 22.75 -28.79 7.90
N GLN A 108 22.06 -29.66 8.64
CA GLN A 108 22.72 -30.57 9.56
C GLN A 108 23.48 -31.61 8.75
N SER A 109 24.76 -31.31 8.52
CA SER A 109 25.81 -32.28 8.24
C SER A 109 25.99 -33.17 9.49
N GLY A 110 25.29 -34.30 9.53
CA GLY A 110 25.54 -35.39 10.47
C GLY A 110 26.19 -36.57 9.74
N LYS A 111 27.52 -36.62 9.74
CA LYS A 111 28.34 -37.72 9.21
C LYS A 111 28.92 -38.50 10.39
N THR A 112 28.53 -39.75 10.57
CA THR A 112 29.27 -40.86 11.24
C THR A 112 28.53 -42.14 10.84
N GLY A 113 29.12 -43.13 10.20
CA GLY A 113 30.37 -43.81 10.55
C GLY A 113 29.99 -45.23 10.87
#